data_AF-A0AAE7AEG0-F1
#
_entry.id   AF-A0AAE7AEG0-F1
#
_cell.length_a   1.000
_cell.length_b   1.000
_cell.length_c   1.000
_cell.angle_alpha   90.00
_cell.angle_beta   90.00
_cell.angle_gamma   90.00
#
_symmetry.space_group_name_H-M   'P 1'
#
loop_
_entity.id
_entity.type
_entity.pdbx_description
1 polymer ?
#
loop_
_entity_poly.entity_id
_entity_poly.type
_entity_poly.pdbx_seq_one_letter_code
_entity_poly.pdbx_strand_id
1 'polypeptide(L)' 'MSVYEWARQELRHSLDAAQEVGFDPGLSLRALLSAVVQQSKAVRSVEDLADELQFLAENLDDGQDYGFMRP' A
#
# COMPACT_ATOMS: atom_id res chain seq x y z
N MET A 1 16.51 7.46 -1.88
CA MET A 1 15.12 7.00 -1.74
C MET A 1 14.96 5.76 -2.60
N SER A 2 14.62 4.63 -1.98
CA SER A 2 14.27 3.39 -2.67
C SER A 2 12.87 3.47 -3.25
N VAL A 3 12.55 2.59 -4.22
CA VAL A 3 11.20 2.49 -4.79
C VAL A 3 10.13 2.22 -3.72
N TYR A 4 10.46 1.47 -2.66
CA TYR A 4 9.56 1.19 -1.55
C TYR A 4 9.33 2.38 -0.63
N GLU A 5 10.32 3.25 -0.44
CA GLU A 5 10.17 4.49 0.33
C GLU A 5 9.30 5.50 -0.44
N TRP A 6 9.54 5.64 -1.74
CA TRP A 6 8.70 6.47 -2.62
C TRP A 6 7.24 5.99 -2.61
N ALA A 7 7.00 4.70 -2.82
CA ALA A 7 5.64 4.15 -2.83
C ALA A 7 4.91 4.37 -1.49
N ARG A 8 5.61 4.24 -0.35
CA ARG A 8 5.03 4.53 0.98
C ARG A 8 4.67 6.00 1.15
N GLN A 9 5.47 6.91 0.61
CA GLN A 9 5.17 8.35 0.64
C GLN A 9 3.94 8.68 -0.21
N GLU A 10 3.85 8.16 -1.44
CA GLU A 10 2.68 8.37 -2.31
C GLU A 10 1.39 7.80 -1.70
N LEU A 11 1.48 6.64 -1.05
CA LEU A 11 0.36 6.04 -0.34
C LEU A 11 -0.11 6.93 0.81
N ARG A 12 0.81 7.49 1.60
CA ARG A 12 0.49 8.43 2.69
C ARG A 12 -0.24 9.65 2.15
N HIS A 13 0.31 10.31 1.13
CA HIS A 13 -0.32 11.50 0.53
C HIS A 13 -1.73 11.19 -0.01
N SER A 14 -1.92 10.02 -0.63
CA SER A 14 -3.22 9.61 -1.15
C SER A 14 -4.24 9.39 -0.03
N LEU A 15 -3.82 8.85 1.10
CA LEU A 15 -4.68 8.66 2.28
C LEU A 15 -5.02 9.99 2.95
N ASP A 16 -4.05 10.90 3.07
CA ASP A 16 -4.28 12.23 3.64
C ASP A 16 -5.31 12.99 2.78
N ALA A 17 -5.15 12.98 1.45
CA ALA A 17 -6.11 13.60 0.53
C ALA A 17 -7.50 12.94 0.59
N ALA A 18 -7.58 11.61 0.71
CA ALA A 18 -8.86 10.91 0.85
C ALA A 18 -9.55 11.26 2.18
N GLN A 19 -8.78 11.43 3.26
CA GLN A 19 -9.28 11.82 4.57
C GLN A 19 -9.80 13.26 4.59
N GLU A 20 -9.15 14.18 3.89
CA GLU A 20 -9.63 15.56 3.72
C GLU A 20 -11.02 15.62 3.05
N VAL A 21 -11.32 14.67 2.16
CA VAL A 21 -12.62 14.54 1.48
C VAL A 21 -13.63 13.74 2.33
N GLY A 22 -13.20 13.17 3.46
CA GLY A 22 -14.05 12.45 4.40
C GLY A 22 -14.21 10.95 4.11
N PHE A 23 -13.34 10.36 3.29
CA PHE A 23 -13.34 8.91 3.09
C PHE A 23 -12.74 8.16 4.28
N ASP A 24 -13.33 7.00 4.59
CA ASP A 24 -12.80 6.10 5.61
C ASP A 24 -11.41 5.56 5.21
N PRO A 25 -10.44 5.49 6.14
CA PRO A 25 -9.09 4.99 5.83
C PRO A 25 -9.07 3.55 5.31
N GLY A 26 -9.88 2.65 5.89
CA GLY A 26 -9.95 1.25 5.46
C GLY A 26 -10.57 1.11 4.07
N LEU A 27 -11.61 1.89 3.77
CA LEU A 27 -12.20 1.97 2.44
C LEU A 27 -11.20 2.51 1.41
N SER A 28 -10.45 3.55 1.77
CA SER A 28 -9.46 4.19 0.91
C SER A 28 -8.32 3.23 0.57
N LEU A 29 -7.78 2.51 1.55
CA LEU A 29 -6.77 1.46 1.33
C LEU A 29 -7.27 0.37 0.38
N ARG A 30 -8.52 -0.09 0.56
CA ARG A 30 -9.11 -1.11 -0.32
C ARG A 30 -9.28 -0.61 -1.76
N ALA A 31 -9.68 0.64 -1.95
CA ALA A 31 -9.80 1.25 -3.27
C ALA A 31 -8.43 1.39 -3.95
N LEU A 32 -7.42 1.85 -3.22
CA LEU A 32 -6.05 2.00 -3.72
C LEU A 32 -5.44 0.64 -4.11
N LEU A 33 -5.61 -0.40 -3.27
CA LEU A 33 -5.18 -1.76 -3.61
C LEU A 33 -5.86 -2.26 -4.88
N SER A 34 -7.17 -2.00 -5.04
CA SER A 34 -7.92 -2.39 -6.25
C SER A 34 -7.36 -1.72 -7.51
N ALA A 35 -7.02 -0.43 -7.43
CA ALA A 35 -6.40 0.30 -8.53
C ALA A 35 -5.01 -0.25 -8.89
N VAL A 36 -4.19 -0.58 -7.89
CA VAL A 36 -2.86 -1.19 -8.08
C VAL A 36 -2.98 -2.56 -8.76
N VAL A 37 -3.90 -3.42 -8.30
CA VAL A 37 -4.16 -4.75 -8.89
C VAL A 37 -4.62 -4.62 -10.34
N GLN A 38 -5.49 -3.66 -10.64
CA GLN A 38 -5.96 -3.42 -12.00
C GLN A 38 -4.82 -3.02 -12.94
N GLN A 39 -3.94 -2.11 -12.51
CA GLN A 39 -2.79 -1.67 -13.32
C GLN A 39 -1.72 -2.75 -13.44
N SER A 40 -1.53 -3.54 -12.39
CA SER A 40 -0.60 -4.66 -12.35
C SER A 40 -0.85 -5.65 -13.49
N LYS A 41 -2.11 -5.95 -13.83
CA LYS A 41 -2.47 -6.84 -14.94
C LYS A 41 -1.84 -6.47 -16.30
N ALA A 42 -1.43 -5.21 -16.50
CA ALA A 42 -0.76 -4.78 -17.72
C ALA A 42 0.70 -5.29 -17.85
N VAL A 43 1.32 -5.68 -16.74
CA VAL A 43 2.76 -6.02 -16.67
C VAL A 43 3.04 -7.41 -16.11
N ARG A 44 2.03 -8.15 -15.65
CA ARG A 44 2.15 -9.50 -15.07
C ARG A 44 0.89 -10.33 -15.24
N SER A 45 1.04 -11.65 -15.11
CA SER A 45 -0.08 -12.59 -15.08
C SER A 45 -0.91 -12.44 -13.80
N VAL A 46 -2.12 -13.01 -13.80
CA VAL A 46 -2.98 -12.99 -12.61
C VAL A 46 -2.42 -13.91 -11.53
N GLU A 47 -1.84 -15.04 -11.93
CA GLU A 47 -1.21 -16.03 -11.07
C GLU A 47 -0.02 -15.43 -10.33
N ASP A 48 0.92 -14.79 -11.05
CA ASP A 48 2.06 -14.11 -10.43
C ASP A 48 1.59 -12.96 -9.51
N LEU A 49 0.47 -12.31 -9.83
CA LEU A 49 -0.18 -11.30 -8.98
C LEU A 49 -0.71 -11.85 -7.68
N ALA A 50 -1.42 -12.97 -7.73
CA ALA A 50 -1.90 -13.63 -6.55
C ALA A 50 -0.74 -14.08 -5.64
N ASP A 51 0.29 -14.71 -6.23
CA ASP A 51 1.42 -15.24 -5.47
C ASP A 51 2.22 -14.14 -4.76
N GLU A 52 2.50 -13.00 -5.42
CA GLU A 52 3.20 -11.90 -4.75
C GLU A 52 2.33 -11.24 -3.67
N LEU A 53 1.04 -11.05 -3.90
CA LEU A 53 0.15 -10.48 -2.89
C LEU A 53 0.07 -11.39 -1.65
N GLN A 54 0.02 -12.70 -1.86
CA GLN A 54 0.08 -13.69 -0.79
C GLN A 54 1.41 -13.60 -0.05
N PHE A 55 2.53 -13.58 -0.78
CA PHE A 55 3.86 -13.43 -0.18
C PHE A 55 3.97 -12.14 0.65
N LEU A 56 3.51 -11.00 0.11
CA LEU A 56 3.54 -9.73 0.83
C LEU A 56 2.69 -9.78 2.10
N ALA A 57 1.50 -10.39 2.04
CA ALA A 57 0.62 -10.53 3.20
C ALA A 57 1.22 -11.44 4.29
N GLU A 58 1.86 -12.54 3.91
CA GLU A 58 2.53 -13.46 4.83
C GLU A 58 3.81 -12.86 5.45
N ASN A 59 4.43 -11.89 4.78
CA ASN A 59 5.66 -11.24 5.21
C ASN A 59 5.42 -9.79 5.66
N LEU A 60 4.17 -9.45 6.02
CA LEU A 60 3.88 -8.21 6.74
C LEU A 60 4.58 -8.28 8.11
N ASP A 61 5.74 -7.65 8.20
CA ASP A 61 6.46 -7.52 9.46
C ASP A 61 5.79 -6.42 10.30
N ASP A 62 5.02 -6.83 11.31
CA ASP A 62 4.48 -5.94 12.35
C ASP A 62 5.61 -5.26 13.17
N GLY A 63 6.87 -5.67 13.00
CA GLY A 63 8.04 -5.24 13.74
C GLY A 63 8.83 -4.05 13.16
N GLN A 64 8.34 -3.34 12.14
CA GLN A 64 8.97 -2.10 11.65
C GLN A 64 8.47 -0.86 12.39
N ASP A 65 8.36 -0.95 13.72
CA ASP A 65 8.25 0.21 14.60
C ASP A 65 9.65 0.80 14.85
N TYR A 66 10.32 1.23 13.78
CA TYR A 66 11.54 2.03 13.88
C TYR A 66 11.20 3.53 13.81
N GLY A 67 10.88 4.06 14.99
CA GLY A 67 11.59 5.23 15.49
C GLY A 67 11.00 6.60 15.18
N PHE A 68 9.85 6.93 15.78
CA PHE A 68 9.60 8.30 16.29
C PHE A 68 8.67 8.26 17.52
N MET A 69 9.11 7.58 18.59
CA MET A 69 8.85 8.13 19.93
C MET A 69 9.51 9.52 19.97
N ARG A 70 8.69 10.58 20.00
CA ARG A 70 9.18 11.93 20.32
C ARG A 70 8.95 12.19 21.81
N PRO A 71 9.98 12.49 22.63
CA PRO A 71 9.83 13.44 23.72
C PRO A 71 9.59 14.87 23.17
#